data_AF-A0A0R3PAF4-F1
#
_entry.id   AF-A0A0R3PAF4-F1
#
_cell.length_a   1.000
_cell.length_b   1.000
_cell.length_c   1.000
_cell.angle_alpha   90.00
_cell.angle_beta   90.00
_cell.angle_gamma   90.00
#
_symmetry.space_group_name_H-M   'P 1'
#
loop_
_entity.id
_entity.type
_entity.pdbx_description
1 polymer ?
#
loop_
_entity_poly.entity_id
_entity_poly.type
_entity_poly.pdbx_seq_one_letter_code
_entity_poly.pdbx_strand_id
1 'polypeptide(L)'
;MEPLMWRPFLLLDLPQEYDVLFARYFQRPCISCAKVPQFPFVCLLCSKLVCLDSCCNITNLEGYEGNLSSNEVERHAMDCGREACCFLALNSSLIVIVRLGLAAIWGSVYLDAHGEEDRNLRRGKPLFLSTKRVDCLRSDWAEQEWEMAGVAWMTVDAIQQQLKDAHLYR
;
A
#
# COMPACT_ATOMS: atom_id res chain seq x y z
N MET A 1 10.44 34.34 7.76
CA MET A 1 10.53 32.90 8.05
C MET A 1 9.12 32.45 8.35
N GLU A 2 8.45 31.81 7.39
CA GLU A 2 7.21 31.09 7.71
C GLU A 2 7.58 29.99 8.72
N PRO A 3 6.79 29.80 9.78
CA PRO A 3 7.05 28.70 10.71
C PRO A 3 7.07 27.40 9.90
N LEU A 4 7.99 26.50 10.23
CA LEU A 4 8.01 25.13 9.73
C LEU A 4 6.65 24.52 10.07
N MET A 5 5.73 24.60 9.11
CA MET A 5 4.38 24.09 9.25
C MET A 5 4.49 22.61 9.58
N TRP A 6 4.05 22.25 10.78
CA TRP A 6 3.81 20.87 11.15
C TRP A 6 2.93 20.28 10.06
N ARG A 7 3.49 19.42 9.21
CA ARG A 7 2.68 18.63 8.29
C ARG A 7 2.30 17.39 9.09
N PRO A 8 1.06 17.29 9.60
CA PRO A 8 0.57 15.98 9.98
C PRO A 8 0.79 15.06 8.76
N PHE A 9 1.11 13.79 9.00
CA PHE A 9 1.24 12.78 7.95
C PHE A 9 -0.13 12.59 7.30
N LEU A 10 -0.61 13.54 6.50
CA LEU A 10 -1.94 13.50 5.92
C LEU A 10 -1.93 12.51 4.76
N LEU A 11 -2.91 11.61 4.77
CA LEU A 11 -3.20 10.76 3.63
C LEU A 11 -3.77 11.61 2.50
N LEU A 12 -3.32 11.33 1.28
CA LEU A 12 -3.79 11.98 0.06
C LEU A 12 -5.29 11.74 -0.16
N ASP A 13 -5.95 12.70 -0.81
CA ASP A 13 -7.30 12.50 -1.32
C ASP A 13 -7.31 11.45 -2.43
N LEU A 14 -8.32 10.60 -2.37
CA LEU A 14 -8.54 9.52 -3.31
C LEU A 14 -9.69 9.87 -4.25
N PRO A 15 -9.65 9.45 -5.53
CA PRO A 15 -10.76 9.67 -6.44
C PRO A 15 -12.00 8.85 -6.03
N GLN A 16 -13.18 9.32 -6.43
CA GLN A 16 -14.44 8.65 -6.08
C GLN A 16 -14.57 7.25 -6.67
N GLU A 17 -14.06 7.03 -7.88
CA GLU A 17 -14.14 5.76 -8.59
C GLU A 17 -12.76 5.08 -8.59
N TYR A 18 -12.72 3.82 -8.19
CA TYR A 18 -11.47 3.06 -8.16
C TYR A 18 -10.81 2.92 -9.54
N ASP A 19 -11.63 2.81 -10.59
CA ASP A 19 -11.20 2.67 -11.97
C ASP A 19 -10.32 3.84 -12.43
N VAL A 20 -10.48 5.03 -11.84
CA VAL A 20 -9.60 6.18 -12.10
C VAL A 20 -8.17 5.91 -11.62
N LEU A 21 -8.00 5.31 -10.44
CA LEU A 21 -6.67 4.89 -9.96
C LEU A 21 -6.14 3.74 -10.79
N PHE A 22 -6.98 2.73 -11.04
CA PHE A 22 -6.56 1.57 -11.81
C PHE A 22 -6.05 2.00 -13.19
N ALA A 23 -6.82 2.78 -13.94
CA ALA A 23 -6.43 3.29 -15.26
C ALA A 23 -5.16 4.15 -15.20
N ARG A 24 -4.96 4.94 -14.13
CA ARG A 24 -3.78 5.81 -13.98
C ARG A 24 -2.48 5.02 -13.85
N TYR A 25 -2.52 3.89 -13.15
CA TYR A 25 -1.34 3.09 -12.80
C TYR A 25 -1.23 1.77 -13.57
N PHE A 26 -2.28 1.37 -14.30
CA PHE A 26 -2.32 0.13 -15.08
C PHE A 26 -1.11 0.03 -16.02
N GLN A 27 -0.40 -1.09 -15.94
CA GLN A 27 0.81 -1.39 -16.72
C GLN A 27 1.92 -0.34 -16.64
N ARG A 28 1.90 0.57 -15.66
CA ARG A 28 3.00 1.51 -15.48
C ARG A 28 4.25 0.78 -14.98
N PRO A 29 5.42 1.02 -15.59
CA PRO A 29 6.66 0.44 -15.11
C PRO A 29 7.09 1.06 -13.77
N CYS A 30 7.67 0.22 -12.93
CA CYS A 30 8.36 0.61 -11.70
C CYS A 30 9.45 1.65 -12.02
N ILE A 31 9.53 2.73 -11.26
CA ILE A 31 10.57 3.76 -11.48
C ILE A 31 11.97 3.19 -11.20
N SER A 32 12.07 2.25 -10.26
CA SER A 32 13.35 1.70 -9.80
C SER A 32 13.93 0.63 -10.72
N CYS A 33 13.09 -0.29 -11.24
CA CYS A 33 13.56 -1.43 -12.04
C CYS A 33 13.06 -1.44 -13.49
N ALA A 34 12.23 -0.47 -13.89
CA ALA A 34 11.62 -0.35 -15.22
C ALA A 34 10.71 -1.53 -15.66
N LYS A 35 10.39 -2.48 -14.77
CA LYS A 35 9.46 -3.59 -15.04
C LYS A 35 8.05 -3.24 -14.59
N VAL A 36 7.03 -3.79 -15.24
CA VAL A 36 5.64 -3.71 -14.76
C VAL A 36 5.53 -4.57 -13.49
N PRO A 37 5.15 -4.00 -12.34
CA PRO A 37 5.11 -4.74 -11.08
C PRO A 37 3.99 -5.78 -11.08
N GLN A 38 4.23 -6.97 -10.51
CA GLN A 38 3.16 -7.96 -10.27
C GLN A 38 2.35 -7.59 -9.03
N PHE A 39 3.00 -6.95 -8.05
CA PHE A 39 2.36 -6.42 -6.84
C PHE A 39 2.60 -4.91 -6.77
N PRO A 40 1.85 -4.10 -7.55
CA PRO A 40 1.95 -2.65 -7.57
C PRO A 40 1.25 -2.02 -6.35
N PHE A 41 2.02 -1.23 -5.59
CA PHE A 41 1.54 -0.49 -4.42
C PHE A 41 1.67 1.01 -4.68
N VAL A 42 0.68 1.79 -4.28
CA VAL A 42 0.73 3.25 -4.31
C VAL A 42 0.82 3.78 -2.89
N CYS A 43 1.85 4.56 -2.59
CA CYS A 43 2.01 5.22 -1.31
C CYS A 43 0.96 6.34 -1.15
N LEU A 44 0.15 6.28 -0.09
CA LEU A 44 -0.90 7.28 0.17
C LEU A 44 -0.38 8.55 0.83
N LEU A 45 0.92 8.66 1.10
CA LEU A 45 1.57 9.89 1.54
C LEU A 45 2.12 10.71 0.38
N CYS A 46 2.63 10.06 -0.67
CA CYS A 46 3.37 10.74 -1.74
C CYS A 46 2.98 10.33 -3.17
N SER A 47 2.01 9.42 -3.34
CA SER A 47 1.53 8.86 -4.63
C SER A 47 2.54 8.05 -5.45
N LYS A 48 3.72 7.73 -4.89
CA LYS A 48 4.74 6.93 -5.58
C LYS A 48 4.26 5.48 -5.77
N LEU A 49 4.41 4.98 -7.00
CA LEU A 49 4.26 3.56 -7.32
C LEU A 49 5.53 2.81 -6.90
N VAL A 50 5.37 1.78 -6.07
CA VAL A 50 6.44 0.90 -5.59
C VAL A 50 6.06 -0.57 -5.77
N CYS A 51 7.07 -1.42 -5.79
CA CYS A 51 6.98 -2.77 -6.33
C CYS A 51 7.28 -3.76 -5.19
N LEU A 52 6.29 -4.54 -4.75
CA LEU A 52 6.53 -5.64 -3.82
C LEU A 52 6.91 -6.90 -4.59
N ASP A 53 8.04 -6.84 -5.30
CA ASP A 53 8.56 -7.89 -6.18
C ASP A 53 10.04 -8.14 -5.88
N SER A 54 10.53 -9.36 -6.14
CA SER A 54 11.95 -9.70 -5.97
C SER A 54 12.88 -8.87 -6.87
N CYS A 55 12.35 -8.21 -7.91
CA CYS A 55 13.12 -7.41 -8.85
C CYS A 55 13.67 -6.10 -8.26
N CYS A 56 13.08 -5.60 -7.17
CA CYS A 56 13.53 -4.40 -6.47
C CYS A 56 14.15 -4.71 -5.10
N ASN A 57 14.47 -5.98 -4.82
CA ASN A 57 15.16 -6.34 -3.59
C ASN A 57 16.55 -5.72 -3.57
N ILE A 58 16.87 -5.09 -2.46
CA ILE A 58 18.19 -4.52 -2.21
C ILE A 58 18.97 -5.56 -1.44
N THR A 59 19.96 -6.18 -2.09
CA THR A 59 20.99 -6.92 -1.37
C THR A 59 22.08 -5.92 -1.03
N ASN A 60 22.25 -5.60 0.25
CA ASN A 60 23.39 -4.78 0.66
C ASN A 60 24.67 -5.53 0.29
N LEU A 61 25.52 -4.81 -0.45
CA LEU A 61 26.83 -5.19 -0.90
C LEU A 61 27.74 -5.58 0.27
N GLU A 62 28.69 -6.46 -0.04
CA GLU A 62 29.72 -7.03 0.83
C GLU A 62 30.26 -6.03 1.88
N GLY A 63 30.18 -6.37 3.17
CA GLY A 63 30.92 -5.67 4.23
C GLY A 63 30.18 -5.33 5.53
N TYR A 64 28.86 -5.54 5.62
CA TYR A 64 28.11 -5.39 6.89
C TYR A 64 27.58 -6.75 7.36
N GLU A 65 27.92 -7.15 8.58
CA GLU A 65 27.35 -8.32 9.27
C GLU A 65 25.87 -8.05 9.57
N GLY A 66 25.02 -8.27 8.58
CA GLY A 66 23.59 -7.98 8.65
C GLY A 66 22.97 -8.03 7.27
N ASN A 67 22.88 -9.23 6.70
CA ASN A 67 22.27 -9.49 5.40
C ASN A 67 20.73 -9.36 5.51
N LEU A 68 20.21 -8.13 5.66
CA LEU A 68 18.78 -7.87 5.55
C LEU A 68 18.50 -7.43 4.11
N SER A 69 18.01 -8.35 3.28
CA SER A 69 17.39 -7.98 2.03
C SER A 69 16.10 -7.20 2.35
N SER A 70 16.03 -5.93 1.96
CA SER A 70 14.82 -5.13 2.09
C SER A 70 14.16 -4.98 0.73
N ASN A 71 12.84 -5.17 0.68
CA ASN A 71 12.06 -4.93 -0.54
C ASN A 71 11.78 -3.42 -0.71
N GLU A 72 11.32 -3.01 -1.90
CA GLU A 72 11.11 -1.59 -2.18
C GLU A 72 10.03 -0.95 -1.29
N VAL A 73 9.02 -1.72 -0.88
CA VAL A 73 7.93 -1.23 -0.03
C VAL A 73 8.45 -0.86 1.35
N GLU A 74 9.26 -1.73 1.97
CA GLU A 74 9.90 -1.47 3.27
C GLU A 74 10.86 -0.28 3.20
N ARG A 75 11.74 -0.24 2.20
CA ARG A 75 12.62 0.92 1.98
C ARG A 75 11.80 2.20 1.82
N HIS A 76 10.73 2.16 1.03
CA HIS A 76 9.90 3.34 0.83
C HIS A 76 9.20 3.79 2.12
N ALA A 77 8.77 2.85 2.97
CA ALA A 77 8.21 3.18 4.27
C ALA A 77 9.24 3.88 5.18
N MET A 78 10.49 3.44 5.16
CA MET A 78 11.61 4.10 5.84
C MET A 78 11.84 5.53 5.32
N ASP A 79 11.94 5.69 4.00
CA ASP A 79 12.30 6.95 3.35
C ASP A 79 11.18 8.00 3.40
N CYS A 80 9.96 7.60 3.08
CA CYS A 80 8.80 8.47 2.90
C CYS A 80 8.08 8.75 4.23
N GLY A 81 7.88 7.70 5.02
CA GLY A 81 7.02 7.72 6.19
C GLY A 81 7.73 7.63 7.53
N ARG A 82 9.08 7.60 7.54
CA ARG A 82 9.89 7.43 8.77
C ARG A 82 9.46 6.19 9.55
N GLU A 83 9.56 5.04 8.88
CA GLU A 83 9.27 3.69 9.41
C GLU A 83 7.81 3.28 9.47
N ALA A 84 6.85 4.18 9.22
CA ALA A 84 5.43 3.86 9.06
C ALA A 84 4.88 4.42 7.75
N CYS A 85 4.17 3.62 6.95
CA CYS A 85 3.60 4.09 5.69
C CYS A 85 2.29 3.38 5.35
N CYS A 86 1.37 4.12 4.73
CA CYS A 86 0.08 3.63 4.27
C CYS A 86 0.10 3.45 2.75
N PHE A 87 -0.27 2.27 2.27
CA PHE A 87 -0.25 1.93 0.86
C PHE A 87 -1.60 1.41 0.39
N LEU A 88 -1.92 1.66 -0.89
CA LEU A 88 -2.99 1.00 -1.61
C LEU A 88 -2.39 -0.06 -2.56
N ALA A 89 -2.75 -1.33 -2.36
CA ALA A 89 -2.43 -2.42 -3.28
C ALA A 89 -3.40 -2.39 -4.47
N LEU A 90 -2.93 -1.93 -5.63
CA LEU A 90 -3.78 -1.65 -6.81
C LEU A 90 -4.50 -2.88 -7.39
N ASN A 91 -3.97 -4.05 -7.07
CA ASN A 91 -4.41 -5.33 -7.57
C ASN A 91 -5.53 -5.95 -6.71
N SER A 92 -5.75 -5.43 -5.51
CA SER A 92 -6.75 -5.93 -4.56
C SER A 92 -7.67 -4.87 -3.98
N SER A 93 -7.42 -3.58 -4.27
CA SER A 93 -8.01 -2.40 -3.62
C SER A 93 -7.74 -2.29 -2.11
N LEU A 94 -6.89 -3.18 -1.55
CA LEU A 94 -6.65 -3.22 -0.12
C LEU A 94 -5.65 -2.14 0.31
N ILE A 95 -5.93 -1.56 1.46
CA ILE A 95 -5.02 -0.74 2.23
C ILE A 95 -4.10 -1.64 3.04
N VAL A 96 -2.81 -1.39 2.92
CA VAL A 96 -1.75 -2.08 3.65
C VAL A 96 -0.96 -1.05 4.45
N ILE A 97 -0.88 -1.27 5.75
CA ILE A 97 -0.05 -0.47 6.66
C ILE A 97 1.27 -1.21 6.82
N VAL A 98 2.37 -0.51 6.60
CA VAL A 98 3.73 -1.03 6.81
C VAL A 98 4.36 -0.24 7.94
N ARG A 99 4.84 -0.93 8.98
CA ARG A 99 5.50 -0.31 10.13
C ARG A 99 6.63 -1.19 10.65
N LEU A 100 7.82 -0.62 10.83
CA LEU A 100 8.98 -1.32 11.43
C LEU A 100 9.30 -2.68 10.75
N GLY A 101 9.22 -2.73 9.42
CA GLY A 101 9.47 -3.96 8.64
C GLY A 101 8.34 -5.01 8.72
N LEU A 102 7.26 -4.71 9.42
CA LEU A 102 6.05 -5.51 9.44
C LEU A 102 4.96 -4.83 8.62
N ALA A 103 3.96 -5.61 8.22
CA ALA A 103 2.80 -5.08 7.55
C ALA A 103 1.51 -5.76 8.01
N ALA A 104 0.41 -5.03 7.88
CA ALA A 104 -0.94 -5.48 8.18
C ALA A 104 -1.93 -4.99 7.11
N ILE A 105 -2.92 -5.82 6.79
CA ILE A 105 -4.01 -5.46 5.87
C ILE A 105 -5.09 -4.76 6.69
N TRP A 106 -5.36 -3.49 6.39
CA TRP A 106 -6.39 -2.71 7.07
C TRP A 106 -7.81 -2.98 6.51
N GLY A 107 -7.92 -3.38 5.24
CA GLY A 107 -9.18 -3.54 4.52
C GLY A 107 -9.23 -2.62 3.29
N SER A 108 -10.39 -2.42 2.67
CA SER A 108 -10.52 -1.48 1.54
C SER A 108 -11.30 -0.22 1.90
N VAL A 109 -10.88 0.94 1.39
CA VAL A 109 -11.70 2.17 1.42
C VAL A 109 -12.67 2.26 0.24
N TYR A 110 -12.57 1.33 -0.71
CA TYR A 110 -13.41 1.23 -1.89
C TYR A 110 -14.39 0.07 -1.75
N LEU A 111 -15.68 0.36 -1.91
CA LEU A 111 -16.76 -0.61 -1.76
C LEU A 111 -17.62 -0.66 -3.01
N ASP A 112 -18.25 -1.79 -3.26
CA ASP A 112 -19.25 -1.89 -4.31
C ASP A 112 -20.55 -1.15 -3.93
N ALA A 113 -21.52 -1.15 -4.84
CA ALA A 113 -22.82 -0.50 -4.64
C ALA A 113 -23.63 -1.04 -3.45
N HIS A 114 -23.26 -2.20 -2.89
CA HIS A 114 -23.89 -2.80 -1.72
C HIS A 114 -23.10 -2.55 -0.43
N GLY A 115 -21.97 -1.84 -0.50
CA GLY A 115 -21.10 -1.58 0.65
C GLY A 115 -20.16 -2.75 0.98
N GLU A 116 -19.96 -3.68 0.06
CA GLU A 116 -19.06 -4.82 0.23
C GLU A 116 -17.67 -4.55 -0.36
N GLU A 117 -16.64 -5.16 0.21
CA GLU A 117 -15.31 -5.20 -0.42
C GLU A 117 -15.30 -6.21 -1.57
N ASP A 118 -14.80 -5.81 -2.74
CA ASP A 118 -14.41 -6.77 -3.78
C ASP A 118 -12.93 -7.14 -3.60
N ARG A 119 -12.66 -7.94 -2.56
CA ARG A 119 -11.30 -8.37 -2.24
C ARG A 119 -10.65 -9.01 -3.44
N ASN A 120 -9.42 -8.59 -3.74
CA ASN A 120 -8.64 -9.14 -4.85
C ASN A 120 -9.31 -8.91 -6.22
N LEU A 121 -10.28 -7.97 -6.29
CA LEU A 121 -11.03 -7.60 -7.50
C LEU A 121 -11.64 -8.81 -8.23
N ARG A 122 -11.97 -9.87 -7.48
CA ARG A 122 -12.40 -11.17 -8.03
C ARG A 122 -13.76 -11.10 -8.71
N ARG A 123 -14.67 -10.27 -8.20
CA ARG A 123 -16.03 -10.11 -8.75
C ARG A 123 -16.05 -9.14 -9.94
N GLY A 124 -15.06 -8.26 -10.05
CA GLY A 124 -14.98 -7.23 -11.08
C GLY A 124 -16.09 -6.19 -10.95
N LYS A 125 -16.52 -5.90 -9.72
CA LYS A 125 -17.57 -4.89 -9.47
C LYS A 125 -16.98 -3.49 -9.52
N PRO A 126 -17.70 -2.49 -10.05
CA PRO A 126 -17.33 -1.10 -9.86
C PRO A 126 -17.23 -0.79 -8.37
N LEU A 127 -16.13 -0.16 -7.96
CA LEU A 127 -15.89 0.22 -6.57
C LEU A 127 -15.82 1.74 -6.43
N PHE A 128 -16.41 2.20 -5.33
CA PHE A 128 -16.57 3.61 -5.01
C PHE A 128 -15.99 3.91 -3.64
N LEU A 129 -15.37 5.08 -3.53
CA LEU A 129 -14.78 5.55 -2.29
C LEU A 129 -15.86 5.71 -1.22
N SER A 130 -15.64 5.08 -0.07
CA SER A 130 -16.49 5.23 1.11
C SER A 130 -15.91 6.31 2.02
N THR A 131 -16.56 7.47 2.07
CA THR A 131 -16.16 8.57 2.98
C THR A 131 -15.99 8.08 4.41
N LYS A 132 -16.95 7.27 4.90
CA LYS A 132 -16.88 6.67 6.24
C LYS A 132 -15.57 5.89 6.46
N ARG A 133 -15.17 5.04 5.51
CA ARG A 133 -13.93 4.25 5.66
C ARG A 133 -12.68 5.11 5.50
N VAL A 134 -12.70 6.13 4.65
CA VAL A 134 -11.58 7.08 4.53
C VAL A 134 -11.39 7.85 5.83
N ASP A 135 -12.46 8.30 6.47
CA ASP A 135 -12.40 9.01 7.74
C ASP A 135 -11.86 8.11 8.87
N CYS A 136 -12.31 6.85 8.93
CA CYS A 136 -11.74 5.85 9.84
C CYS A 136 -10.25 5.64 9.58
N LEU A 137 -9.84 5.40 8.32
CA LEU A 137 -8.44 5.21 7.97
C LEU A 137 -7.58 6.43 8.35
N ARG A 138 -8.12 7.65 8.20
CA ARG A 138 -7.43 8.89 8.59
C ARG A 138 -7.30 9.02 10.11
N SER A 139 -8.31 8.61 10.88
CA SER A 139 -8.25 8.58 12.34
C SER A 139 -7.20 7.58 12.80
N ASP A 140 -7.32 6.33 12.37
CA ASP A 140 -6.37 5.23 12.65
C ASP A 140 -4.93 5.65 12.32
N TRP A 141 -4.74 6.31 11.17
CA TRP A 141 -3.44 6.81 10.74
C TRP A 141 -2.92 7.98 11.58
N ALA A 142 -3.79 8.90 12.01
CA ALA A 142 -3.38 10.01 12.87
C ALA A 142 -3.01 9.54 14.29
N GLU A 143 -3.77 8.59 14.82
CA GLU A 143 -3.62 8.05 16.17
C GLU A 143 -2.57 6.93 16.23
N GLN A 144 -2.18 6.39 15.07
CA GLN A 144 -1.30 5.22 14.93
C GLN A 144 -1.89 3.97 15.61
N GLU A 145 -3.22 3.90 15.63
CA GLU A 145 -4.04 2.79 16.14
C GLU A 145 -4.73 2.12 14.95
N TRP A 146 -4.53 0.81 14.75
CA TRP A 146 -4.95 0.13 13.51
C TRP A 146 -6.09 -0.84 13.78
N GLU A 147 -7.19 -0.33 14.33
CA GLU A 147 -8.29 -1.15 14.84
C GLU A 147 -8.83 -2.13 13.79
N MET A 148 -8.98 -1.69 12.54
CA MET A 148 -9.48 -2.53 11.44
C MET A 148 -8.46 -3.53 10.90
N ALA A 149 -7.16 -3.30 11.11
CA ALA A 149 -6.11 -4.21 10.64
C ALA A 149 -6.02 -5.51 11.45
N GLY A 150 -6.65 -5.54 12.63
CA GLY A 150 -6.52 -6.64 13.59
C GLY A 150 -5.09 -6.80 14.13
N VAL A 151 -4.84 -7.89 14.86
CA VAL A 151 -3.54 -8.15 15.52
C VAL A 151 -2.53 -8.85 14.58
N ALA A 152 -2.91 -9.11 13.32
CA ALA A 152 -2.16 -9.99 12.42
C ALA A 152 -1.07 -9.24 11.62
N TRP A 153 -0.08 -8.70 12.33
CA TRP A 153 1.14 -8.19 11.71
C TRP A 153 2.00 -9.34 11.20
N MET A 154 2.52 -9.21 9.99
CA MET A 154 3.39 -10.20 9.37
C MET A 154 4.53 -9.52 8.60
N THR A 155 5.49 -10.30 8.12
CA THR A 155 6.53 -9.76 7.24
C THR A 155 5.91 -9.23 5.95
N VAL A 156 6.53 -8.21 5.36
CA VAL A 156 6.00 -7.62 4.11
C VAL A 156 5.93 -8.65 2.97
N ASP A 157 6.89 -9.58 2.91
CA ASP A 157 6.87 -10.68 1.94
C ASP A 157 5.70 -11.66 2.16
N ALA A 158 5.29 -11.90 3.41
CA ALA A 158 4.15 -12.77 3.70
C ALA A 158 2.82 -12.20 3.17
N ILE A 159 2.68 -10.86 3.12
CA ILE A 159 1.50 -10.20 2.53
C ILE A 159 1.35 -10.56 1.05
N GLN A 160 2.45 -10.79 0.31
CA GLN A 160 2.35 -11.21 -1.10
C GLN A 160 1.44 -12.44 -1.26
N GLN A 161 1.46 -13.38 -0.33
CA GLN A 161 0.65 -14.60 -0.41
C GLN A 161 -0.85 -14.29 -0.25
N GLN A 162 -1.21 -13.32 0.59
CA GLN A 162 -2.60 -12.88 0.77
C GLN A 162 -3.11 -12.04 -0.41
N LEU A 163 -2.20 -11.35 -1.12
CA LEU A 163 -2.50 -10.58 -2.33
C LEU A 163 -2.48 -11.43 -3.62
N LYS A 164 -1.70 -12.52 -3.65
CA LYS A 164 -1.53 -13.44 -4.80
C LYS A 164 -2.83 -14.09 -5.26
N ASP A 165 -3.77 -14.22 -4.35
CA ASP A 165 -5.11 -14.73 -4.58
C ASP A 165 -5.93 -13.94 -5.64
N ALA A 166 -5.44 -12.79 -6.09
CA ALA A 166 -6.01 -11.94 -7.14
C ALA A 166 -5.56 -12.26 -8.58
N HIS A 167 -4.37 -12.85 -8.80
CA HIS A 167 -3.68 -12.75 -10.11
C HIS A 167 -3.18 -14.04 -10.76
N LEU A 168 -3.56 -15.22 -10.27
CA LEU A 168 -3.09 -16.48 -10.87
C LEU A 168 -4.02 -17.11 -11.94
N TYR A 169 -5.07 -16.41 -12.40
CA TYR A 169 -6.00 -16.94 -13.41
C TYR A 169 -6.36 -15.98 -14.55
N ARG A 170 -5.38 -15.24 -15.09
CA ARG A 170 -5.49 -14.66 -16.44
C ARG A 170 -4.21 -14.80 -17.21
#